data_AF-A0A660UZE8-F1
#
_entry.id   AF-A0A660UZE8-F1
#
_cell.length_a   1.000
_cell.length_b   1.000
_cell.length_c   1.000
_cell.angle_alpha   90.00
_cell.angle_beta   90.00
_cell.angle_gamma   90.00
#
_symmetry.space_group_name_H-M   'P 1'
#
loop_
_entity.id
_entity.type
_entity.pdbx_description
1 polymer ?
#
loop_
_entity_poly.entity_id
_entity_poly.type
_entity_poly.pdbx_seq_one_letter_code
_entity_poly.pdbx_strand_id
1 'polypeptide(L)'
;MEFSKDESFLIDLAKRGETVKALEQKPRLLAYLRPVWNAFSELSGFRQYGMSANPLGMADLAGWLDENQIDQPERRRWFIMLIKRMDTAWLEHMRKKNDDE
;
A
#
# COMPACT_ATOMS: atom_id res chain seq x y z
N MET A 1 8.68 11.65 -13.05
CA MET A 1 7.62 10.86 -12.38
C MET A 1 6.82 10.26 -13.52
N GLU A 2 6.97 8.97 -13.75
CA GLU A 2 6.34 8.28 -14.88
C GLU A 2 4.96 7.81 -14.43
N PHE A 3 3.91 8.25 -15.12
CA PHE A 3 2.53 7.90 -14.80
C PHE A 3 2.17 6.57 -15.48
N SER A 4 1.30 5.77 -14.85
CA SER A 4 0.75 4.60 -15.52
C SER A 4 -0.09 5.01 -16.74
N LYS A 5 -0.35 4.08 -17.66
CA LYS A 5 -1.22 4.33 -18.81
C LYS A 5 -2.62 4.81 -18.38
N ASP A 6 -3.13 4.23 -17.29
CA ASP A 6 -4.43 4.58 -16.73
C ASP A 6 -4.43 5.98 -16.11
N GLU A 7 -3.36 6.35 -15.39
CA GLU A 7 -3.25 7.67 -14.80
C GLU A 7 -3.09 8.77 -15.86
N SER A 8 -2.34 8.49 -16.93
CA SER A 8 -2.20 9.41 -18.07
C SER A 8 -3.55 9.66 -18.76
N PHE A 9 -4.34 8.60 -18.95
CA PHE A 9 -5.70 8.70 -19.51
C PHE A 9 -6.63 9.56 -18.64
N LEU A 10 -6.63 9.34 -17.32
CA LEU A 10 -7.45 10.12 -16.39
C LEU A 10 -7.04 11.60 -16.37
N ILE A 11 -5.73 11.89 -16.45
CA ILE A 11 -5.22 13.25 -16.52
C ILE A 11 -5.67 13.95 -17.81
N ASP A 12 -5.69 13.23 -18.93
CA ASP A 12 -6.12 13.79 -20.21
C ASP A 12 -7.63 14.04 -20.26
N LEU A 13 -8.46 13.21 -19.59
CA LEU A 13 -9.88 13.50 -19.38
C LEU A 13 -10.08 14.77 -18.54
N ALA A 14 -9.33 14.91 -17.44
CA ALA A 14 -9.40 16.11 -16.60
C ALA A 14 -9.00 17.39 -17.36
N LYS A 15 -7.97 17.31 -18.23
CA LYS A 15 -7.57 18.45 -19.09
C LYS A 15 -8.64 18.86 -20.09
N ARG A 16 -9.54 17.96 -20.48
CA ARG A 16 -10.68 18.23 -21.38
C ARG A 16 -11.87 18.85 -20.65
N GLY A 17 -11.76 19.09 -19.34
CA GLY A 17 -12.81 19.68 -18.52
C GLY A 17 -13.77 18.66 -17.92
N GLU A 18 -13.51 17.36 -18.08
CA GLU A 18 -14.33 16.32 -17.46
C GLU A 18 -13.95 16.13 -15.98
N THR A 19 -14.96 16.02 -15.11
CA THR A 19 -14.74 15.78 -13.68
C THR A 19 -14.34 14.32 -13.44
N VAL A 20 -13.08 14.10 -13.08
CA VAL A 20 -12.56 12.76 -12.79
C VAL A 20 -12.49 12.56 -11.27
N LYS A 21 -13.57 12.05 -10.69
CA LYS A 21 -13.68 11.80 -9.23
C LYS A 21 -12.50 10.99 -8.67
N ALA A 22 -11.96 10.05 -9.46
CA ALA A 22 -10.80 9.25 -9.06
C ALA A 22 -9.52 10.07 -8.84
N LEU A 23 -9.31 11.14 -9.62
CA LEU A 23 -8.17 12.04 -9.42
C LEU A 23 -8.39 13.00 -8.24
N GLU A 24 -9.63 13.45 -8.04
CA GLU A 24 -10.01 14.32 -6.92
C GLU A 24 -9.87 13.60 -5.58
N GLN A 25 -10.22 12.30 -5.54
CA GLN A 25 -10.14 11.46 -4.35
C GLN A 25 -8.76 10.82 -4.15
N LYS A 26 -7.79 11.12 -5.02
CA LYS A 26 -6.45 10.53 -4.93
C LYS A 26 -5.81 10.93 -3.60
N PRO A 27 -5.49 9.96 -2.71
CA PRO A 27 -4.88 10.29 -1.44
C PRO A 27 -3.50 10.90 -1.65
N ARG A 28 -3.25 12.03 -0.96
CA ARG A 28 -1.94 12.67 -0.94
C ARG A 28 -1.11 12.08 0.20
N LEU A 29 -0.07 11.34 -0.16
CA LEU A 29 0.84 10.75 0.82
C LEU A 29 1.97 11.73 1.17
N LEU A 30 2.17 11.96 2.47
CA LEU A 30 3.30 12.74 2.98
C LEU A 30 4.62 12.08 2.58
N ALA A 31 5.63 12.87 2.22
CA ALA A 31 6.88 12.34 1.65
C ALA A 31 7.57 11.31 2.56
N TYR A 32 7.54 11.52 3.88
CA TYR A 32 8.13 10.61 4.86
C TYR A 32 7.39 9.28 5.01
N LEU A 33 6.15 9.17 4.52
CA LEU A 33 5.36 7.93 4.51
C LEU A 33 5.58 7.11 3.24
N ARG A 34 6.21 7.66 2.19
CA ARG A 34 6.47 6.92 0.94
C ARG A 34 7.23 5.61 1.16
N PRO A 35 8.29 5.55 1.99
CA PRO A 35 8.99 4.29 2.22
C PRO A 35 8.09 3.21 2.82
N VAL A 36 7.20 3.60 3.73
CA VAL A 36 6.24 2.69 4.38
C VAL A 36 5.21 2.19 3.38
N TRP A 37 4.69 3.08 2.52
CA TRP A 37 3.75 2.70 1.47
C TRP A 37 4.36 1.75 0.44
N ASN A 38 5.61 2.01 0.03
CA ASN A 38 6.34 1.13 -0.88
C ASN A 38 6.55 -0.25 -0.23
N ALA A 39 7.03 -0.29 1.02
CA ALA A 39 7.20 -1.52 1.78
C ALA A 39 5.92 -2.35 1.82
N PHE A 40 4.79 -1.72 2.17
CA PHE A 40 3.50 -2.40 2.22
C PHE A 40 3.05 -2.92 0.85
N SER A 41 3.29 -2.14 -0.22
CA SER A 41 2.90 -2.52 -1.59
C SER A 41 3.71 -3.72 -2.09
N GLU A 42 5.04 -3.70 -1.85
CA GLU A 42 5.94 -4.81 -2.18
C GLU A 42 5.58 -6.07 -1.40
N LEU A 43 5.48 -5.97 -0.06
CA LEU A 43 5.11 -7.08 0.81
C LEU A 43 3.73 -7.67 0.47
N SER A 44 2.79 -6.84 0.05
CA SER A 44 1.46 -7.31 -0.33
C SER A 44 1.48 -8.12 -1.64
N GLY A 45 2.44 -7.89 -2.52
CA GLY A 45 2.65 -8.69 -3.73
C GLY A 45 3.16 -10.10 -3.46
N PHE A 46 3.80 -10.33 -2.30
CA PHE A 46 4.32 -11.64 -1.90
C PHE A 46 3.34 -12.50 -1.10
N ARG A 47 2.13 -12.00 -0.83
CA ARG A 47 1.13 -12.78 -0.09
C ARG A 47 0.78 -14.04 -0.87
N GLN A 48 0.73 -15.16 -0.16
CA GLN A 48 0.24 -16.41 -0.74
C GLN A 48 -1.21 -16.21 -1.17
N TYR A 49 -1.48 -16.46 -2.45
CA TYR A 49 -2.82 -16.51 -2.99
C TYR A 49 -3.54 -17.75 -2.44
N GLY A 50 -4.72 -17.56 -1.83
CA GLY A 50 -5.53 -18.61 -1.22
C GLY A 50 -6.98 -18.17 -1.05
N MET A 51 -7.80 -19.01 -0.41
CA MET A 51 -9.23 -18.73 -0.19
C MET A 51 -9.52 -17.47 0.65
N SER A 52 -8.54 -16.98 1.43
CA SER A 52 -8.70 -15.80 2.27
C SER A 52 -7.47 -14.89 2.23
N ALA A 53 -7.69 -13.60 2.42
CA ALA A 53 -6.65 -12.62 2.65
C ALA A 53 -5.91 -12.94 3.96
N ASN A 54 -4.62 -13.28 3.86
CA ASN A 54 -3.78 -13.64 5.02
C ASN A 54 -2.94 -12.45 5.49
N PRO A 55 -2.71 -12.29 6.80
CA PRO A 55 -1.87 -11.22 7.34
C PRO A 55 -0.40 -11.36 6.92
N LEU A 56 0.32 -10.24 6.87
CA LEU A 56 1.76 -10.24 6.58
C LEU A 56 2.52 -10.94 7.72
N GLY A 57 3.41 -11.87 7.36
CA GLY A 57 4.27 -12.56 8.29
C GLY A 57 5.28 -11.62 8.95
N MET A 58 5.63 -11.88 10.21
CA MET A 58 6.73 -11.14 10.87
C MET A 58 8.08 -11.45 10.23
N ALA A 59 8.26 -12.65 9.67
CA ALA A 59 9.47 -13.04 8.96
C ALA A 59 9.65 -12.22 7.67
N ASP A 60 8.59 -12.04 6.89
CA ASP A 60 8.63 -11.25 5.65
C ASP A 60 8.94 -9.77 5.94
N LEU A 61 8.32 -9.22 7.00
CA LEU A 61 8.61 -7.87 7.48
C LEU A 61 10.08 -7.73 7.92
N ALA A 62 10.59 -8.69 8.69
CA ALA A 62 11.97 -8.66 9.15
C ALA A 62 12.94 -8.75 7.97
N GLY A 63 12.70 -9.68 7.04
CA GLY A 63 13.50 -9.83 5.82
C GLY A 63 13.53 -8.56 4.99
N TRP A 64 12.39 -7.92 4.75
CA TRP A 64 12.33 -6.67 4.01
C TRP A 64 13.09 -5.53 4.70
N LEU A 65 13.00 -5.42 6.03
CA LEU A 65 13.75 -4.40 6.79
C LEU A 65 15.26 -4.63 6.71
N ASP A 66 15.69 -5.89 6.74
CA ASP A 66 17.09 -6.28 6.66
C ASP A 66 17.64 -6.01 5.24
N GLU A 67 16.89 -6.36 4.20
CA GLU A 67 17.23 -6.06 2.80
C GLU A 67 17.35 -4.55 2.53
N ASN A 68 16.54 -3.74 3.20
CA ASN A 68 16.54 -2.28 3.08
C ASN A 68 17.46 -1.58 4.10
N GLN A 69 18.28 -2.32 4.84
CA GLN A 69 19.27 -1.79 5.79
C GLN A 69 18.64 -0.87 6.86
N ILE A 70 17.44 -1.23 7.33
CA ILE A 70 16.75 -0.52 8.40
C ILE A 70 17.17 -1.17 9.71
N ASP A 71 18.33 -0.78 10.25
CA ASP A 71 18.92 -1.46 11.41
C ASP A 71 18.59 -0.77 12.75
N GLN A 72 18.30 0.53 12.71
CA GLN A 72 18.01 1.31 13.91
C GLN A 72 16.74 0.77 14.61
N PRO A 73 16.81 0.34 15.88
CA PRO A 73 15.69 -0.32 16.56
C PRO A 73 14.39 0.49 16.57
N GLU A 74 14.49 1.80 16.78
CA GLU A 74 13.32 2.69 16.78
C GLU A 74 12.70 2.81 15.39
N ARG A 75 13.52 2.91 14.35
CA ARG A 75 13.07 2.96 12.97
C ARG A 75 12.42 1.65 12.56
N ARG A 76 13.00 0.50 12.93
CA ARG A 76 12.40 -0.82 12.72
C ARG A 76 11.02 -0.92 13.36
N ARG A 77 10.91 -0.55 14.65
CA ARG A 77 9.63 -0.53 15.37
C ARG A 77 8.60 0.37 14.68
N TRP A 78 9.02 1.54 14.23
CA TRP A 78 8.16 2.48 13.52
C TRP A 78 7.62 1.91 12.20
N PHE A 79 8.48 1.30 11.38
CA PHE A 79 8.04 0.62 10.14
C PHE A 79 7.09 -0.53 10.42
N ILE A 80 7.45 -1.43 11.34
CA ILE A 80 6.62 -2.60 11.69
C ILE A 80 5.24 -2.15 12.15
N MET A 81 5.18 -1.15 13.04
CA MET A 81 3.92 -0.62 13.56
C MET A 81 3.03 -0.09 12.44
N LEU A 82 3.58 0.73 11.53
CA LEU A 82 2.79 1.32 10.45
C LEU A 82 2.34 0.27 9.43
N ILE A 83 3.23 -0.62 8.99
CA ILE A 83 2.89 -1.66 8.03
C ILE A 83 1.83 -2.60 8.60
N LYS A 84 1.94 -3.00 9.88
CA LYS A 84 0.92 -3.83 10.54
C LYS A 84 -0.44 -3.14 10.61
N ARG A 85 -0.48 -1.83 10.89
CA ARG A 85 -1.75 -1.07 10.89
C ARG A 85 -2.38 -1.00 9.50
N MET A 86 -1.55 -0.79 8.46
CA MET A 86 -2.02 -0.83 7.08
C MET A 86 -2.54 -2.22 6.70
N ASP A 87 -1.85 -3.27 7.13
CA ASP A 87 -2.25 -4.66 6.93
C ASP A 87 -3.61 -4.95 7.58
N THR A 88 -3.80 -4.57 8.84
CA THR A 88 -5.10 -4.70 9.51
C THR A 88 -6.22 -3.98 8.77
N ALA A 89 -6.00 -2.73 8.36
CA ALA A 89 -7.01 -1.96 7.61
C ALA A 89 -7.35 -2.61 6.25
N TRP A 90 -6.34 -3.14 5.56
CA TRP A 90 -6.55 -3.85 4.30
C TRP A 90 -7.31 -5.16 4.48
N LEU A 91 -6.98 -5.96 5.51
CA LEU A 91 -7.71 -7.19 5.84
C LEU A 91 -9.18 -6.91 6.20
N GLU A 92 -9.44 -5.86 6.97
CA GLU A 92 -10.81 -5.42 7.29
C GLU A 92 -11.59 -5.03 6.04
N HIS A 93 -10.94 -4.33 5.10
CA HIS A 93 -11.54 -3.98 3.81
C HIS A 93 -11.85 -5.23 2.98
N MET A 94 -10.90 -6.16 2.87
CA MET A 94 -11.09 -7.42 2.14
C MET A 94 -12.20 -8.28 2.74
N ARG A 95 -12.30 -8.34 4.08
CA ARG A 95 -13.38 -9.08 4.74
C ARG A 95 -14.75 -8.50 4.40
N LYS A 96 -14.90 -7.17 4.52
CA LYS A 96 -16.16 -6.49 4.16
C LYS A 96 -16.53 -6.75 2.71
N LYS A 97 -15.55 -6.70 1.80
CA LYS A 97 -15.78 -6.96 0.38
C LYS A 97 -16.30 -8.38 0.12
N ASN A 98 -15.75 -9.38 0.79
CA ASN A 98 -16.20 -10.77 0.66
C ASN A 98 -17.58 -11.02 1.28
N ASP A 99 -18.00 -10.23 2.27
CA ASP A 99 -19.33 -10.34 2.90
C ASP A 99 -20.44 -9.71 2.02
N ASP A 100 -20.07 -8.79 1.11
CA ASP A 100 -20.97 -8.07 0.20
C ASP A 100 -21.13 -8.75 -1.18
N GLU A 101 -20.40 -9.84 -1.45
CA GLU A 101 -20.45 -10.66 -2.68
C GLU A 101 -21.30 -11.94 -2.46
#